data_AF-A0A9E2Q7L8-F1
#
_entry.id   AF-A0A9E2Q7L8-F1
#
_cell.length_a   1.000
_cell.length_b   1.000
_cell.length_c   1.000
_cell.angle_alpha   90.00
_cell.angle_beta   90.00
_cell.angle_gamma   90.00
#
_symmetry.space_group_name_H-M   'P 1'
#
loop_
_entity.id
_entity.type
_entity.pdbx_description
1 polymer ?
#
loop_
_entity_poly.entity_id
_entity_poly.type
_entity_poly.pdbx_seq_one_letter_code
_entity_poly.pdbx_strand_id
1 'polypeptide(L)'
;TGADFVFAAIRVGGLDGRCCDEHVALDLGVLGQETTGPGGLAYAIRTIPQMLHVAHVMQEVSSPRAYLLNFTNPAGIITEAVQTVLGDRVLGICDTPSGLGRRVALALGKDASRVQMDYVGLNHLGWMRRVLVDGQDLLPQLLADDAALATMEETEVFGTPWLRTLGVIPNEYLYYYYNNKDAVAAIQAAKQTRGDFLKTTQTLFYDTVLDQPDAGAYWRAAVDERGASYMAEAKGREQGDPNPHQQDEVHDSDPADEGYAGVALKVMKAISRNERSTMILNVRNRGTVHALPEDAVIEVPTMVDANGVHPLALETQPTLHQLGLLAGVKSVERLVIEAALTGSPQAAFQAFGQHPLVGSIRVAAGLVDGYRDAIPEVAAVLDRP
;
A
#
# COMPACT_ATOMS: atom_id res chain seq x y z
N THR A 1 4.96 5.54 -27.80
CA THR A 1 5.61 4.39 -28.47
C THR A 1 7.08 4.38 -28.11
N GLY A 2 7.71 3.21 -27.98
CA GLY A 2 9.16 3.08 -27.70
C GLY A 2 9.61 3.43 -26.27
N ALA A 3 8.70 3.49 -25.30
CA ALA A 3 9.06 3.75 -23.91
C ALA A 3 9.79 2.55 -23.29
N ASP A 4 10.81 2.79 -22.45
CA ASP A 4 11.50 1.76 -21.65
C ASP A 4 10.94 1.64 -20.22
N PHE A 5 10.26 2.67 -19.74
CA PHE A 5 9.58 2.67 -18.45
C PHE A 5 8.21 3.32 -18.60
N VAL A 6 7.19 2.69 -18.01
CA VAL A 6 5.83 3.21 -17.92
C VAL A 6 5.47 3.33 -16.45
N PHE A 7 4.93 4.48 -16.05
CA PHE A 7 4.45 4.72 -14.70
C PHE A 7 2.93 4.70 -14.72
N ALA A 8 2.33 3.97 -13.78
CA ALA A 8 0.87 3.95 -13.62
C ALA A 8 0.50 4.34 -12.19
N ALA A 9 -0.23 5.44 -12.06
CA ALA A 9 -0.76 5.98 -10.81
C ALA A 9 -2.23 6.39 -11.02
N ILE A 10 -3.06 5.46 -11.50
CA ILE A 10 -4.46 5.74 -11.83
C ILE A 10 -5.36 5.49 -10.62
N ARG A 11 -6.52 6.14 -10.59
CA ARG A 11 -7.59 5.90 -9.61
C ARG A 11 -8.92 5.79 -10.33
N VAL A 12 -9.32 4.56 -10.63
CA VAL A 12 -10.62 4.31 -11.28
C VAL A 12 -11.75 4.68 -10.31
N GLY A 13 -12.69 5.49 -10.78
CA GLY A 13 -13.75 6.10 -9.97
C GLY A 13 -13.34 7.39 -9.23
N GLY A 14 -12.08 7.81 -9.31
CA GLY A 14 -11.61 9.03 -8.65
C GLY A 14 -11.85 9.03 -7.13
N LEU A 15 -12.05 10.22 -6.55
CA LEU A 15 -12.39 10.35 -5.13
C LEU A 15 -13.85 10.02 -4.81
N ASP A 16 -14.75 10.09 -5.79
CA ASP A 16 -16.13 9.65 -5.62
C ASP A 16 -16.20 8.15 -5.33
N GLY A 17 -15.48 7.35 -6.12
CA GLY A 17 -15.34 5.91 -5.88
C GLY A 17 -14.71 5.61 -4.52
N ARG A 18 -13.72 6.41 -4.09
CA ARG A 18 -13.11 6.28 -2.75
C ARG A 18 -14.11 6.57 -1.62
N CYS A 19 -14.90 7.64 -1.74
CA CYS A 19 -15.97 7.93 -0.77
C CYS A 19 -16.92 6.72 -0.69
N CYS A 20 -17.32 6.15 -1.83
CA CYS A 20 -18.17 4.95 -1.85
C CYS A 20 -17.48 3.73 -1.23
N ASP A 21 -16.18 3.51 -1.48
CA ASP A 21 -15.40 2.42 -0.87
C ASP A 21 -15.51 2.43 0.65
N GLU A 22 -15.39 3.63 1.22
CA GLU A 22 -15.38 3.86 2.66
C GLU A 22 -16.81 3.78 3.23
N HIS A 23 -17.77 4.53 2.68
CA HIS A 23 -19.14 4.60 3.23
C HIS A 23 -19.91 3.28 3.14
N VAL A 24 -19.87 2.56 2.00
CA VAL A 24 -20.62 1.30 1.85
C VAL A 24 -20.20 0.26 2.90
N ALA A 25 -18.90 0.19 3.22
CA ALA A 25 -18.41 -0.69 4.27
C ALA A 25 -18.84 -0.22 5.68
N LEU A 26 -18.73 1.07 5.96
CA LEU A 26 -19.06 1.66 7.26
C LEU A 26 -20.55 1.54 7.58
N ASP A 27 -21.43 1.70 6.59
CA ASP A 27 -22.88 1.53 6.71
C ASP A 27 -23.26 0.10 7.11
N LEU A 28 -22.41 -0.87 6.78
CA LEU A 28 -22.55 -2.27 7.16
C LEU A 28 -21.77 -2.64 8.43
N GLY A 29 -21.18 -1.65 9.11
CA GLY A 29 -20.48 -1.81 10.38
C GLY A 29 -19.10 -2.46 10.27
N VAL A 30 -18.46 -2.39 9.10
CA VAL A 30 -17.10 -2.91 8.87
C VAL A 30 -16.18 -1.81 8.35
N LEU A 31 -14.89 -2.12 8.25
CA LEU A 31 -13.85 -1.13 7.91
C LEU A 31 -14.06 -0.54 6.51
N GLY A 32 -14.29 0.77 6.45
CA GLY A 32 -14.16 1.59 5.24
C GLY A 32 -12.75 2.16 5.11
N GLN A 33 -11.98 1.66 4.13
CA GLN A 33 -10.60 2.09 3.87
C GLN A 33 -10.26 1.88 2.39
N GLU A 34 -9.40 2.75 1.85
CA GLU A 34 -9.05 2.81 0.42
C GLU A 34 -8.47 1.52 -0.18
N THR A 35 -7.63 0.80 0.57
CA THR A 35 -6.77 -0.29 0.07
C THR A 35 -6.84 -1.56 0.91
N THR A 36 -7.37 -1.46 2.13
CA THR A 36 -7.48 -2.56 3.10
C THR A 36 -8.95 -2.87 3.35
N GLY A 37 -9.29 -4.14 3.53
CA GLY A 37 -10.68 -4.53 3.77
C GLY A 37 -11.56 -4.38 2.52
N PRO A 38 -12.89 -4.37 2.71
CA PRO A 38 -13.84 -4.37 1.61
C PRO A 38 -13.67 -3.24 0.60
N GLY A 39 -13.37 -2.02 1.07
CA GLY A 39 -13.14 -0.88 0.18
C GLY A 39 -11.96 -1.12 -0.76
N GLY A 40 -10.84 -1.65 -0.24
CA GLY A 40 -9.70 -2.06 -1.05
C GLY A 40 -10.03 -3.14 -2.09
N LEU A 41 -10.86 -4.13 -1.72
CA LEU A 41 -11.29 -5.17 -2.66
C LEU A 41 -12.17 -4.59 -3.78
N ALA A 42 -13.14 -3.74 -3.44
CA ALA A 42 -13.99 -3.06 -4.42
C ALA A 42 -13.16 -2.16 -5.36
N TYR A 43 -12.15 -1.48 -4.81
CA TYR A 43 -11.20 -0.68 -5.58
C TYR A 43 -10.38 -1.53 -6.56
N ALA A 44 -9.90 -2.70 -6.14
CA ALA A 44 -9.23 -3.63 -7.02
C ALA A 44 -10.16 -4.16 -8.13
N ILE A 45 -11.41 -4.52 -7.83
CA ILE A 45 -12.38 -5.04 -8.82
C ILE A 45 -12.50 -4.10 -10.03
N ARG A 46 -12.69 -2.80 -9.78
CA ARG A 46 -12.84 -1.82 -10.87
C ARG A 46 -11.52 -1.43 -11.53
N THR A 47 -10.39 -1.61 -10.86
CA THR A 47 -9.08 -1.14 -11.33
C THR A 47 -8.33 -2.17 -12.16
N ILE A 48 -8.44 -3.46 -11.83
CA ILE A 48 -7.75 -4.55 -12.53
C ILE A 48 -7.97 -4.51 -14.05
N PRO A 49 -9.21 -4.40 -14.58
CA PRO A 49 -9.43 -4.39 -16.03
C PRO A 49 -8.71 -3.22 -16.73
N GLN A 50 -8.66 -2.05 -16.09
CA GLN A 50 -7.99 -0.87 -16.65
C GLN A 50 -6.46 -1.04 -16.65
N MET A 51 -5.91 -1.61 -15.57
CA MET A 51 -4.48 -1.88 -15.47
C MET A 51 -4.03 -3.00 -16.42
N LEU A 52 -4.87 -4.00 -16.67
CA LEU A 52 -4.62 -4.97 -17.74
C LEU A 52 -4.67 -4.32 -19.12
N HIS A 53 -5.60 -3.40 -19.36
CA HIS A 53 -5.61 -2.65 -20.62
C HIS A 53 -4.29 -1.89 -20.84
N VAL A 54 -3.80 -1.18 -19.81
CA VAL A 54 -2.48 -0.53 -19.83
C VAL A 54 -1.36 -1.53 -20.17
N ALA A 55 -1.38 -2.72 -19.55
CA ALA A 55 -0.39 -3.76 -19.80
C ALA A 55 -0.40 -4.28 -21.26
N HIS A 56 -1.57 -4.50 -21.84
CA HIS A 56 -1.70 -4.93 -23.24
C HIS A 56 -1.24 -3.83 -24.21
N VAL A 57 -1.66 -2.59 -23.98
CA VAL A 57 -1.17 -1.43 -24.77
C VAL A 57 0.35 -1.34 -24.68
N MET A 58 0.93 -1.54 -23.49
CA MET A 58 2.38 -1.53 -23.32
C MET A 58 3.07 -2.61 -24.16
N GLN A 59 2.52 -3.83 -24.23
CA GLN A 59 3.05 -4.90 -25.09
C GLN A 59 3.03 -4.53 -26.58
N GLU A 60 2.03 -3.77 -27.02
CA GLU A 60 1.88 -3.36 -28.42
C GLU A 60 2.80 -2.20 -28.81
N VAL A 61 2.94 -1.20 -27.94
CA VAL A 61 3.51 0.10 -28.35
C VAL A 61 4.85 0.44 -27.70
N SER A 62 5.25 -0.24 -26.63
CA SER A 62 6.47 0.08 -25.87
C SER A 62 7.67 -0.77 -26.28
N SER A 63 8.84 -0.47 -25.72
CA SER A 63 10.03 -1.32 -25.87
C SER A 63 9.70 -2.75 -25.39
N PRO A 64 10.14 -3.83 -26.08
CA PRO A 64 9.91 -5.20 -25.62
C PRO A 64 10.49 -5.52 -24.24
N ARG A 65 11.40 -4.66 -23.75
CA ARG A 65 12.00 -4.75 -22.42
C ARG A 65 11.45 -3.72 -21.44
N ALA A 66 10.40 -2.99 -21.82
CA ALA A 66 9.84 -1.95 -20.99
C ALA A 66 9.35 -2.52 -19.66
N TYR A 67 9.55 -1.76 -18.59
CA TYR A 67 9.03 -2.05 -17.25
C TYR A 67 7.82 -1.18 -16.94
N LEU A 68 6.80 -1.77 -16.31
CA LEU A 68 5.72 -1.05 -15.67
C LEU A 68 6.04 -0.86 -14.18
N LEU A 69 6.21 0.39 -13.78
CA LEU A 69 6.34 0.81 -12.38
C LEU A 69 4.93 1.14 -11.88
N ASN A 70 4.34 0.25 -11.09
CA ASN A 70 2.97 0.35 -10.62
C ASN A 70 2.88 1.07 -9.27
N PHE A 71 2.25 2.25 -9.28
CA PHE A 71 1.87 3.05 -8.10
C PHE A 71 0.37 2.97 -7.83
N THR A 72 -0.39 2.34 -8.73
CA THR A 72 -1.84 2.18 -8.61
C THR A 72 -2.15 1.20 -7.50
N ASN A 73 -2.81 1.70 -6.46
CA ASN A 73 -3.34 0.88 -5.38
C ASN A 73 -4.58 0.07 -5.80
N PRO A 74 -4.91 -1.03 -5.09
CA PRO A 74 -4.09 -1.71 -4.09
C PRO A 74 -2.88 -2.41 -4.74
N ALA A 75 -1.67 -1.94 -4.44
CA ALA A 75 -0.52 -2.15 -5.32
C ALA A 75 -0.14 -3.63 -5.47
N GLY A 76 -0.25 -4.41 -4.39
CA GLY A 76 -0.01 -5.86 -4.42
C GLY A 76 -0.96 -6.59 -5.38
N ILE A 77 -2.27 -6.37 -5.23
CA ILE A 77 -3.32 -7.00 -6.04
C ILE A 77 -3.20 -6.63 -7.52
N ILE A 78 -3.03 -5.34 -7.79
CA ILE A 78 -2.89 -4.82 -9.16
C ILE A 78 -1.63 -5.38 -9.83
N THR A 79 -0.51 -5.43 -9.10
CA THR A 79 0.74 -5.99 -9.62
C THR A 79 0.59 -7.49 -9.91
N GLU A 80 -0.08 -8.25 -9.03
CA GLU A 80 -0.32 -9.68 -9.25
C GLU A 80 -1.19 -9.93 -10.49
N ALA A 81 -2.26 -9.16 -10.68
CA ALA A 81 -3.08 -9.26 -11.87
C ALA A 81 -2.27 -8.93 -13.14
N VAL A 82 -1.52 -7.82 -13.15
CA VAL A 82 -0.77 -7.37 -14.33
C VAL A 82 0.41 -8.28 -14.66
N GLN A 83 0.99 -8.99 -13.68
CA GLN A 83 2.08 -9.93 -13.95
C GLN A 83 1.67 -11.05 -14.91
N THR A 84 0.36 -11.37 -15.00
CA THR A 84 -0.16 -12.39 -15.93
C THR A 84 0.08 -11.99 -17.39
N VAL A 85 0.22 -10.69 -17.67
CA VAL A 85 0.50 -10.13 -18.99
C VAL A 85 1.98 -9.77 -19.16
N LEU A 86 2.58 -9.09 -18.16
CA LEU A 86 3.93 -8.54 -18.28
C LEU A 86 5.04 -9.45 -17.74
N GLY A 87 4.71 -10.52 -17.03
CA GLY A 87 5.68 -11.34 -16.32
C GLY A 87 6.40 -10.52 -15.25
N ASP A 88 7.72 -10.64 -15.20
CA ASP A 88 8.56 -9.92 -14.21
C ASP A 88 8.84 -8.46 -14.60
N ARG A 89 8.25 -7.98 -15.70
CA ARG A 89 8.38 -6.59 -16.15
C ARG A 89 7.38 -5.64 -15.49
N VAL A 90 6.66 -6.10 -14.48
CA VAL A 90 5.86 -5.24 -13.61
C VAL A 90 6.35 -5.35 -12.18
N LEU A 91 6.44 -4.22 -11.50
CA LEU A 91 6.77 -4.16 -10.08
C LEU A 91 5.89 -3.11 -9.41
N GLY A 92 5.33 -3.45 -8.26
CA GLY A 92 4.55 -2.52 -7.45
C GLY A 92 5.47 -1.76 -6.49
N ILE A 93 5.24 -0.45 -6.38
CA ILE A 93 5.98 0.43 -5.49
C ILE A 93 5.02 0.89 -4.39
N CYS A 94 5.49 0.84 -3.16
CA CYS A 94 4.84 1.41 -1.98
C CYS A 94 5.90 2.20 -1.19
N ASP A 95 5.53 3.36 -0.69
CA ASP A 95 6.39 4.23 0.10
C ASP A 95 6.41 3.86 1.59
N THR A 96 5.34 3.23 2.10
CA THR A 96 5.20 2.92 3.54
C THR A 96 6.38 2.14 4.14
N PRO A 97 6.96 1.08 3.50
CA PRO A 97 8.10 0.39 4.09
C PRO A 97 9.38 1.24 4.08
N SER A 98 9.53 2.11 3.07
CA SER A 98 10.66 3.04 2.98
C SER A 98 10.57 4.13 4.05
N GLY A 99 9.36 4.64 4.32
CA GLY A 99 9.09 5.57 5.41
C GLY A 99 9.40 4.96 6.79
N LEU A 100 8.93 3.74 7.03
CA LEU A 100 9.26 2.98 8.25
C LEU A 100 10.78 2.84 8.45
N GLY A 101 11.51 2.45 7.40
CA GLY A 101 12.98 2.34 7.46
C GLY A 101 13.68 3.63 7.86
N ARG A 102 13.19 4.78 7.37
CA ARG A 102 13.72 6.12 7.71
C ARG A 102 13.45 6.48 9.16
N ARG A 103 12.21 6.33 9.62
CA ARG A 103 11.84 6.59 11.02
C ARG A 103 12.68 5.76 11.99
N VAL A 104 12.91 4.49 11.65
CA VAL A 104 13.80 3.60 12.40
C VAL A 104 15.26 4.06 12.36
N ALA A 105 15.77 4.48 11.20
CA ALA A 105 17.13 5.01 11.08
C ALA A 105 17.33 6.26 11.95
N LEU A 106 16.37 7.20 11.90
CA LEU A 106 16.35 8.42 12.70
C LEU A 106 16.31 8.10 14.20
N ALA A 107 15.42 7.20 14.65
CA ALA A 107 15.32 6.78 16.04
C ALA A 107 16.63 6.13 16.56
N LEU A 108 17.37 5.45 15.68
CA LEU A 108 18.68 4.86 15.99
C LEU A 108 19.85 5.86 15.86
N GLY A 109 19.61 7.09 15.40
CA GLY A 109 20.64 8.07 15.10
C GLY A 109 21.59 7.62 13.99
N LYS A 110 21.08 6.92 12.97
CA LYS A 110 21.83 6.38 11.83
C LYS A 110 21.40 7.04 10.52
N ASP A 111 22.32 7.02 9.56
CA ASP A 111 22.02 7.36 8.17
C ASP A 111 21.12 6.27 7.55
N ALA A 112 19.99 6.67 6.97
CA ALA A 112 19.03 5.76 6.35
C ALA A 112 19.63 4.94 5.21
N SER A 113 20.62 5.46 4.49
CA SER A 113 21.33 4.73 3.42
C SER A 113 22.15 3.54 3.91
N ARG A 114 22.45 3.50 5.22
CA ARG A 114 23.21 2.43 5.87
C ARG A 114 22.33 1.37 6.53
N VAL A 115 21.02 1.61 6.59
CA VAL A 115 20.06 0.71 7.21
C VAL A 115 19.55 -0.29 6.16
N GLN A 116 19.68 -1.57 6.46
CA GLN A 116 19.04 -2.65 5.70
C GLN A 116 17.94 -3.26 6.56
N MET A 117 16.78 -3.48 5.95
CA MET A 117 15.61 -4.01 6.64
C MET A 117 15.40 -5.46 6.25
N ASP A 118 15.26 -6.34 7.25
CA ASP A 118 14.56 -7.61 7.03
C ASP A 118 13.06 -7.32 7.11
N TYR A 119 12.40 -7.26 5.97
CA TYR A 119 10.97 -6.99 5.85
C TYR A 119 10.29 -8.12 5.09
N VAL A 120 9.10 -8.53 5.55
CA VAL A 120 8.29 -9.52 4.85
C VAL A 120 6.82 -9.17 4.97
N GLY A 121 6.11 -9.25 3.85
CA GLY A 121 4.70 -8.92 3.83
C GLY A 121 4.02 -9.19 2.50
N LEU A 122 2.75 -8.79 2.44
CA LEU A 122 2.10 -8.29 1.24
C LEU A 122 2.09 -6.76 1.30
N ASN A 123 1.72 -6.09 0.21
CA ASN A 123 1.48 -4.65 0.25
C ASN A 123 0.49 -4.29 1.36
N HIS A 124 0.83 -3.30 2.20
CA HIS A 124 0.03 -2.86 3.35
C HIS A 124 -0.25 -3.96 4.40
N LEU A 125 0.52 -5.05 4.39
CA LEU A 125 0.41 -6.16 5.35
C LEU A 125 1.79 -6.80 5.57
N GLY A 126 2.66 -6.11 6.30
CA GLY A 126 4.05 -6.57 6.48
C GLY A 126 4.67 -6.19 7.83
N TRP A 127 5.84 -6.77 8.08
CA TRP A 127 6.61 -6.60 9.32
C TRP A 127 8.08 -6.39 9.02
N MET A 128 8.67 -5.39 9.67
CA MET A 128 10.12 -5.28 9.84
C MET A 128 10.57 -6.16 11.00
N ARG A 129 11.35 -7.18 10.69
CA ARG A 129 11.77 -8.21 11.64
C ARG A 129 13.16 -8.00 12.20
N ARG A 130 14.01 -7.27 11.46
CA ARG A 130 15.40 -6.94 11.83
C ARG A 130 15.83 -5.64 11.17
N VAL A 131 16.78 -4.95 11.81
CA VAL A 131 17.34 -3.69 11.32
C VAL A 131 18.86 -3.83 11.32
N LEU A 132 19.43 -4.09 10.16
CA LEU A 132 20.86 -4.34 10.00
C LEU A 132 21.60 -3.03 9.68
N VAL A 133 22.59 -2.70 10.50
CA VAL A 133 23.54 -1.61 10.25
C VAL A 133 24.94 -2.19 10.37
N ASP A 134 25.72 -2.10 9.29
CA ASP A 134 27.06 -2.70 9.19
C ASP A 134 27.09 -4.20 9.58
N GLY A 135 26.00 -4.93 9.30
CA GLY A 135 25.86 -6.36 9.61
C GLY A 135 25.40 -6.67 11.04
N GLN A 136 25.20 -5.66 11.89
CA GLN A 136 24.66 -5.84 13.24
C GLN A 136 23.15 -5.56 13.26
N ASP A 137 22.38 -6.47 13.86
CA ASP A 137 20.96 -6.26 14.10
C ASP A 137 20.73 -5.36 15.32
N LEU A 138 20.16 -4.18 15.07
CA LEU A 138 19.89 -3.15 16.07
C LEU A 138 18.43 -3.14 16.54
N LEU A 139 17.54 -3.95 15.95
CA LEU A 139 16.14 -3.95 16.36
C LEU A 139 15.93 -4.26 17.86
N PRO A 140 16.62 -5.24 18.47
CA PRO A 140 16.48 -5.49 19.90
C PRO A 140 16.89 -4.30 20.78
N GLN A 141 17.88 -3.51 20.34
CA GLN A 141 18.33 -2.32 21.05
C GLN A 141 17.30 -1.20 20.94
N LEU A 142 16.76 -0.98 19.74
CA LEU A 142 15.67 -0.03 19.51
C LEU A 142 14.45 -0.35 20.38
N LEU A 143 14.02 -1.62 20.40
CA LEU A 143 12.85 -2.04 21.19
C LEU A 143 13.08 -1.89 22.71
N ALA A 144 14.32 -1.89 23.18
CA ALA A 144 14.66 -1.70 24.59
C ALA A 144 14.77 -0.22 25.01
N ASP A 145 14.83 0.71 24.05
CA ASP A 145 15.03 2.13 24.30
C ASP A 145 13.69 2.89 24.28
N ASP A 146 13.22 3.29 25.47
CA ASP A 146 11.97 4.06 25.62
C ASP A 146 12.04 5.42 24.91
N ALA A 147 13.20 6.08 24.92
CA ALA A 147 13.34 7.41 24.32
C ALA A 147 13.31 7.33 22.80
N ALA A 148 14.00 6.35 22.22
CA ALA A 148 13.97 6.12 20.78
C ALA A 148 12.57 5.73 20.30
N LEU A 149 11.91 4.78 20.97
CA LEU A 149 10.55 4.38 20.61
C LEU A 149 9.55 5.53 20.70
N ALA A 150 9.67 6.41 21.69
CA ALA A 150 8.76 7.54 21.84
C ALA A 150 8.79 8.54 20.66
N THR A 151 9.82 8.48 19.81
CA THR A 151 9.91 9.31 18.60
C THR A 151 9.23 8.70 17.37
N MET A 152 8.85 7.42 17.43
CA MET A 152 8.36 6.68 16.27
C MET A 152 6.84 6.73 16.14
N GLU A 153 6.35 6.93 14.92
CA GLU A 153 4.92 6.86 14.62
C GLU A 153 4.33 5.48 14.93
N GLU A 154 5.09 4.40 14.74
CA GLU A 154 4.63 3.04 15.04
C GLU A 154 4.33 2.86 16.53
N THR A 155 5.04 3.58 17.40
CA THR A 155 4.77 3.60 18.84
C THR A 155 3.47 4.34 19.15
N GLU A 156 3.17 5.42 18.45
CA GLU A 156 1.90 6.14 18.58
C GLU A 156 0.72 5.24 18.15
N VAL A 157 0.88 4.50 17.05
CA VAL A 157 -0.18 3.65 16.48
C VAL A 157 -0.41 2.37 17.30
N PHE A 158 0.66 1.68 17.70
CA PHE A 158 0.57 0.34 18.30
C PHE A 158 0.82 0.32 19.82
N GLY A 159 1.48 1.34 20.35
CA GLY A 159 1.94 1.38 21.73
C GLY A 159 3.21 0.56 22.00
N THR A 160 4.11 1.13 22.81
CA THR A 160 5.37 0.49 23.24
C THR A 160 5.20 -0.94 23.76
N PRO A 161 4.22 -1.27 24.64
CA PRO A 161 4.09 -2.63 25.17
C PRO A 161 3.83 -3.66 24.06
N TRP A 162 3.08 -3.29 23.02
CA TRP A 162 2.77 -4.20 21.93
C TRP A 162 3.97 -4.44 21.02
N LEU A 163 4.67 -3.37 20.61
CA LEU A 163 5.90 -3.48 19.81
C LEU A 163 6.94 -4.38 20.49
N ARG A 164 7.15 -4.21 21.80
CA ARG A 164 8.05 -5.07 22.60
C ARG A 164 7.57 -6.51 22.68
N THR A 165 6.27 -6.72 22.81
CA THR A 165 5.68 -8.08 22.89
C THR A 165 5.83 -8.82 21.56
N LEU A 166 5.64 -8.12 20.44
CA LEU A 166 5.82 -8.67 19.10
C LEU A 166 7.28 -8.96 18.77
N GLY A 167 8.22 -8.14 19.28
CA GLY A 167 9.64 -8.25 18.94
C GLY A 167 9.96 -7.83 17.50
N VAL A 168 8.99 -7.28 16.77
CA VAL A 168 9.06 -6.82 15.38
C VAL A 168 8.28 -5.52 15.25
N ILE A 169 8.55 -4.72 14.23
CA ILE A 169 7.82 -3.47 13.96
C ILE A 169 6.82 -3.71 12.82
N PRO A 170 5.50 -3.67 13.08
CA PRO A 170 4.47 -3.77 12.04
C PRO A 170 4.50 -2.58 11.07
N ASN A 171 4.15 -2.82 9.81
CA ASN A 171 3.69 -1.74 8.92
C ASN A 171 2.43 -1.08 9.53
N GLU A 172 2.30 0.24 9.37
CA GLU A 172 1.20 1.03 9.95
C GLU A 172 -0.21 0.53 9.56
N TYR A 173 -0.38 -0.07 8.38
CA TYR A 173 -1.67 -0.65 7.97
C TYR A 173 -2.09 -1.88 8.80
N LEU A 174 -1.16 -2.52 9.53
CA LEU A 174 -1.52 -3.57 10.48
C LEU A 174 -2.36 -3.05 11.65
N TYR A 175 -2.45 -1.74 11.84
CA TYR A 175 -3.43 -1.11 12.73
C TYR A 175 -4.85 -1.61 12.42
N TYR A 176 -5.25 -1.65 11.15
CA TYR A 176 -6.59 -2.07 10.77
C TYR A 176 -6.89 -3.55 11.05
N TYR A 177 -5.85 -4.37 11.23
CA TYR A 177 -5.95 -5.79 11.58
C TYR A 177 -5.88 -6.02 13.08
N TYR A 178 -4.97 -5.35 13.78
CA TYR A 178 -4.75 -5.52 15.21
C TYR A 178 -5.76 -4.75 16.07
N ASN A 179 -6.23 -3.61 15.57
CA ASN A 179 -7.15 -2.70 16.25
C ASN A 179 -8.46 -2.53 15.45
N ASN A 180 -8.88 -3.54 14.69
CA ASN A 180 -9.99 -3.43 13.75
C ASN A 180 -11.27 -2.81 14.35
N LYS A 181 -11.68 -3.29 15.53
CA LYS A 181 -12.90 -2.80 16.19
C LYS A 181 -12.78 -1.32 16.58
N ASP A 182 -11.63 -0.94 17.12
CA ASP A 182 -11.36 0.43 17.54
C ASP A 182 -11.26 1.35 16.32
N ALA A 183 -10.61 0.89 15.24
CA ALA A 183 -10.52 1.62 13.98
C ALA A 183 -11.90 1.89 13.37
N VAL A 184 -12.77 0.87 13.28
CA VAL A 184 -14.14 1.04 12.76
C VAL A 184 -14.92 2.03 13.61
N ALA A 185 -14.88 1.89 14.94
CA ALA A 185 -15.58 2.77 15.85
C ALA A 185 -15.08 4.22 15.75
N ALA A 186 -13.76 4.43 15.65
CA ALA A 186 -13.15 5.75 15.50
C ALA A 186 -13.57 6.42 14.18
N ILE A 187 -13.53 5.69 13.06
CA ILE A 187 -13.92 6.22 11.76
C ILE A 187 -15.42 6.57 11.74
N GLN A 188 -16.28 5.73 12.30
CA GLN A 188 -17.72 6.01 12.40
C GLN A 188 -18.05 7.20 13.30
N ALA A 189 -17.24 7.45 14.33
CA ALA A 189 -17.41 8.58 15.23
C ALA A 189 -16.86 9.89 14.64
N ALA A 190 -15.97 9.82 13.65
CA ALA A 190 -15.38 10.98 13.01
C ALA A 190 -16.43 11.77 12.20
N LYS A 191 -16.20 13.07 12.05
CA LYS A 191 -17.12 13.97 11.32
C LYS A 191 -17.28 13.61 9.85
N GLN A 192 -16.24 13.05 9.26
CA GLN A 192 -16.16 12.70 7.85
C GLN A 192 -15.10 11.62 7.64
N THR A 193 -15.21 10.86 6.56
CA THR A 193 -14.22 9.87 6.18
C THR A 193 -12.98 10.51 5.56
N ARG A 194 -11.95 9.70 5.30
CA ARG A 194 -10.73 10.18 4.63
C ARG A 194 -11.03 10.57 3.18
N GLY A 195 -11.86 9.79 2.49
CA GLY A 195 -12.33 10.06 1.14
C GLY A 195 -13.06 11.39 1.05
N ASP A 196 -13.96 11.67 1.99
CA ASP A 196 -14.71 12.93 2.04
C ASP A 196 -13.77 14.13 2.20
N PHE A 197 -12.86 14.07 3.18
CA PHE A 197 -11.89 15.12 3.42
C PHE A 197 -11.03 15.40 2.18
N LEU A 198 -10.52 14.35 1.53
CA LEU A 198 -9.72 14.47 0.32
C LEU A 198 -10.53 15.02 -0.85
N LYS A 199 -11.80 14.64 -0.97
CA LYS A 199 -12.68 15.13 -2.05
C LYS A 199 -12.87 16.63 -1.92
N THR A 200 -13.15 17.11 -0.71
CA THR A 200 -13.31 18.55 -0.46
C THR A 200 -12.01 19.31 -0.71
N THR A 201 -10.89 18.87 -0.10
CA THR A 201 -9.61 19.58 -0.20
C THR A 201 -9.02 19.55 -1.60
N GLN A 202 -9.09 18.42 -2.31
CA GLN A 202 -8.60 18.31 -3.68
C GLN A 202 -9.47 19.09 -4.68
N THR A 203 -10.79 19.12 -4.49
CA THR A 203 -11.67 19.95 -5.32
C THR A 203 -11.33 21.43 -5.15
N LEU A 204 -11.20 21.89 -3.89
CA LEU A 204 -10.79 23.25 -3.59
C LEU A 204 -9.44 23.59 -4.23
N PHE A 205 -8.48 22.67 -4.19
CA PHE A 205 -7.19 22.87 -4.84
C PHE A 205 -7.35 23.12 -6.35
N TYR A 206 -8.02 22.23 -7.08
CA TYR A 206 -8.15 22.34 -8.53
C TYR A 206 -9.01 23.53 -8.98
N ASP A 207 -10.04 23.88 -8.21
CA ASP A 207 -10.91 25.02 -8.52
C ASP A 207 -10.16 26.36 -8.42
N THR A 208 -9.10 26.43 -7.64
CA THR A 208 -8.43 27.70 -7.31
C THR A 208 -7.01 27.82 -7.84
N VAL A 209 -6.30 26.70 -8.11
CA VAL A 209 -4.87 26.70 -8.46
C VAL A 209 -4.56 27.47 -9.75
N LEU A 210 -5.46 27.44 -10.74
CA LEU A 210 -5.25 28.12 -12.03
C LEU A 210 -5.26 29.65 -11.90
N ASP A 211 -5.89 30.17 -10.84
CA ASP A 211 -5.96 31.60 -10.55
C ASP A 211 -4.83 32.06 -9.60
N GLN A 212 -3.99 31.14 -9.11
CA GLN A 212 -2.90 31.49 -8.19
C GLN A 212 -1.64 31.94 -8.93
N PRO A 213 -1.00 33.04 -8.50
CA PRO A 213 0.25 33.52 -9.10
C PRO A 213 1.42 32.56 -8.88
N ASP A 214 1.39 31.76 -7.80
CA ASP A 214 2.34 30.67 -7.54
C ASP A 214 1.58 29.36 -7.28
N ALA A 215 1.18 28.71 -8.37
CA ALA A 215 0.55 27.39 -8.35
C ALA A 215 1.41 26.33 -7.64
N GLY A 216 2.74 26.48 -7.65
CA GLY A 216 3.66 25.54 -7.00
C GLY A 216 3.62 25.63 -5.48
N ALA A 217 3.59 26.85 -4.92
CA ALA A 217 3.41 27.04 -3.48
C ALA A 217 2.04 26.54 -3.03
N TYR A 218 1.00 26.79 -3.82
CA TYR A 218 -0.35 26.32 -3.52
C TYR A 218 -0.46 24.79 -3.55
N TRP A 219 0.19 24.14 -4.52
CA TRP A 219 0.32 22.68 -4.56
C TRP A 219 1.02 22.12 -3.33
N ARG A 220 2.15 22.72 -2.92
CA ARG A 220 2.88 22.29 -1.71
C ARG A 220 1.99 22.37 -0.46
N ALA A 221 1.28 23.49 -0.28
CA ALA A 221 0.35 23.64 0.85
C ALA A 221 -0.78 22.58 0.83
N ALA A 222 -1.32 22.26 -0.34
CA ALA A 222 -2.34 21.20 -0.47
C ALA A 222 -1.78 19.80 -0.17
N VAL A 223 -0.54 19.52 -0.58
CA VAL A 223 0.17 18.27 -0.24
C VAL A 223 0.42 18.19 1.27
N ASP A 224 0.81 19.30 1.90
CA ASP A 224 1.03 19.37 3.35
C ASP A 224 -0.29 19.15 4.11
N GLU A 225 -1.38 19.82 3.74
CA GLU A 225 -2.70 19.60 4.37
C GLU A 225 -3.17 18.15 4.23
N ARG A 226 -2.92 17.55 3.05
CA ARG A 226 -3.16 16.13 2.82
C ARG A 226 -2.27 15.26 3.72
N GLY A 227 -0.98 15.54 3.84
CA GLY A 227 -0.03 14.74 4.64
C GLY A 227 -0.37 14.76 6.13
N ALA A 228 -0.73 15.93 6.65
CA ALA A 228 -1.08 16.14 8.07
C ALA A 228 -2.18 15.19 8.58
N SER A 229 -3.08 14.79 7.69
CA SER A 229 -4.28 14.02 7.99
C SER A 229 -4.14 12.53 7.58
N TYR A 230 -2.94 12.09 7.20
CA TYR A 230 -2.64 10.68 6.91
C TYR A 230 -2.67 9.80 8.16
N MET A 231 -3.40 8.68 8.10
CA MET A 231 -3.59 7.73 9.20
C MET A 231 -4.06 8.39 10.52
N ALA A 232 -4.81 9.50 10.44
CA ALA A 232 -5.26 10.25 11.61
C ALA A 232 -6.04 9.39 12.60
N GLU A 233 -6.89 8.49 12.11
CA GLU A 233 -7.68 7.55 12.91
C GLU A 233 -6.81 6.54 13.68
N ALA A 234 -5.62 6.21 13.17
CA ALA A 234 -4.68 5.32 13.84
C ALA A 234 -3.89 6.04 14.93
N LYS A 235 -3.79 7.36 14.83
CA LYS A 235 -3.09 8.25 15.76
C LYS A 235 -4.06 8.93 16.75
N GLY A 236 -5.34 8.55 16.74
CA GLY A 236 -6.37 9.12 17.61
C GLY A 236 -6.70 10.59 17.31
N ARG A 237 -6.57 11.03 16.06
CA ARG A 237 -6.77 12.42 15.59
C ARG A 237 -7.94 12.52 14.60
N GLU A 238 -8.44 13.73 14.40
CA GLU A 238 -9.45 14.03 13.37
C GLU A 238 -8.80 14.37 12.02
N GLN A 239 -9.57 14.20 10.93
CA GLN A 239 -9.15 14.61 9.59
C GLN A 239 -8.99 16.14 9.53
N GLY A 240 -7.77 16.59 9.25
CA GLY A 240 -7.39 18.01 9.20
C GLY A 240 -6.58 18.46 10.42
N ASP A 241 -6.44 17.63 11.46
CA ASP A 241 -5.53 17.90 12.56
C ASP A 241 -4.06 17.88 12.08
N PRO A 242 -3.18 18.74 12.62
CA PRO A 242 -1.75 18.72 12.27
C PRO A 242 -1.07 17.43 12.73
N ASN A 243 -0.18 16.87 11.90
CA ASN A 243 0.69 15.75 12.29
C ASN A 243 2.04 16.31 12.82
N PRO A 244 2.39 16.13 14.11
CA PRO A 244 3.68 16.59 14.64
C PRO A 244 4.89 15.89 14.00
N HIS A 245 4.71 14.68 13.47
CA HIS A 245 5.73 13.92 12.73
C HIS A 245 5.80 14.30 11.25
N GLN A 246 4.95 15.22 10.77
CA GLN A 246 5.00 15.69 9.38
C GLN A 246 6.34 16.32 9.01
N GLN A 247 7.07 16.85 10.00
CA GLN A 247 8.41 17.39 9.79
C GLN A 247 9.45 16.30 9.46
N ASP A 248 9.22 15.06 9.87
CA ASP A 248 10.06 13.90 9.51
C ASP A 248 9.69 13.33 8.12
N GLU A 249 8.51 13.70 7.60
CA GLU A 249 8.08 13.47 6.21
C GLU A 249 8.55 14.60 5.26
N VAL A 250 9.23 15.63 5.78
CA VAL A 250 9.64 16.82 5.00
C VAL A 250 10.58 16.44 3.87
N HIS A 251 10.10 16.74 2.66
CA HIS A 251 10.82 17.15 1.47
C HIS A 251 12.33 17.33 1.68
N ASP A 252 13.09 16.24 1.51
CA ASP A 252 14.47 16.43 1.07
C ASP A 252 14.43 17.17 -0.27
N SER A 253 15.40 18.04 -0.48
CA SER A 253 15.40 19.02 -1.57
C SER A 253 15.33 18.39 -2.98
N ASP A 254 15.55 17.08 -3.09
CA ASP A 254 15.35 16.29 -4.30
C ASP A 254 14.29 15.17 -4.11
N PRO A 255 13.12 15.29 -4.80
CA PRO A 255 12.14 14.20 -4.91
C PRO A 255 12.73 12.87 -5.44
N ALA A 256 13.91 12.90 -6.04
CA ALA A 256 14.62 11.72 -6.53
C ALA A 256 15.27 10.85 -5.44
N ASP A 257 15.35 11.33 -4.21
CA ASP A 257 16.03 10.60 -3.14
C ASP A 257 15.06 9.75 -2.30
N GLU A 258 13.74 10.05 -2.36
CA GLU A 258 12.77 9.55 -1.36
C GLU A 258 11.35 9.26 -1.88
N GLY A 259 10.54 8.57 -1.06
CA GLY A 259 9.14 8.25 -1.36
C GLY A 259 8.94 7.44 -2.65
N TYR A 260 7.74 7.55 -3.23
CA TYR A 260 7.41 6.89 -4.49
C TYR A 260 8.40 7.23 -5.63
N ALA A 261 8.72 8.51 -5.80
CA ALA A 261 9.60 8.98 -6.87
C ALA A 261 11.03 8.46 -6.71
N GLY A 262 11.58 8.47 -5.50
CA GLY A 262 12.91 7.96 -5.21
C GLY A 262 13.03 6.46 -5.43
N VAL A 263 12.03 5.66 -5.03
CA VAL A 263 12.03 4.22 -5.34
C VAL A 263 11.99 4.00 -6.85
N ALA A 264 11.13 4.73 -7.57
CA ALA A 264 11.02 4.61 -9.03
C ALA A 264 12.35 4.93 -9.75
N LEU A 265 12.98 6.03 -9.36
CA LEU A 265 14.23 6.48 -9.96
C LEU A 265 15.39 5.53 -9.63
N LYS A 266 15.42 4.95 -8.42
CA LYS A 266 16.37 3.88 -8.06
C LYS A 266 16.19 2.65 -8.94
N VAL A 267 14.94 2.20 -9.17
CA VAL A 267 14.64 1.09 -10.09
C VAL A 267 15.13 1.41 -11.51
N MET A 268 14.83 2.61 -12.02
CA MET A 268 15.26 3.02 -13.36
C MET A 268 16.78 3.07 -13.50
N LYS A 269 17.49 3.68 -12.54
CA LYS A 269 18.96 3.75 -12.52
C LYS A 269 19.55 2.33 -12.47
N ALA A 270 19.00 1.45 -11.64
CA ALA A 270 19.44 0.07 -11.53
C ALA A 270 19.27 -0.70 -12.85
N ILE A 271 18.11 -0.63 -13.49
CA ILE A 271 17.81 -1.36 -14.72
C ILE A 271 18.57 -0.78 -15.92
N SER A 272 18.57 0.55 -16.08
CA SER A 272 19.12 1.21 -17.28
C SER A 272 20.63 1.44 -17.24
N ARG A 273 21.21 1.58 -16.04
CA ARG A 273 22.63 1.93 -15.85
C ARG A 273 23.41 0.90 -15.04
N ASN A 274 22.77 -0.20 -14.62
CA ASN A 274 23.37 -1.21 -13.75
C ASN A 274 23.86 -0.64 -12.41
N GLU A 275 23.27 0.47 -11.95
CA GLU A 275 23.50 1.06 -10.63
C GLU A 275 22.75 0.22 -9.57
N ARG A 276 23.37 -0.90 -9.17
CA ARG A 276 22.76 -1.88 -8.26
C ARG A 276 22.21 -1.21 -7.01
N SER A 277 20.97 -1.54 -6.67
CA SER A 277 20.30 -0.97 -5.50
C SER A 277 19.34 -1.97 -4.86
N THR A 278 19.19 -1.89 -3.54
CA THR A 278 18.26 -2.71 -2.77
C THR A 278 17.16 -1.83 -2.21
N MET A 279 15.91 -2.23 -2.40
CA MET A 279 14.73 -1.54 -1.89
C MET A 279 13.59 -2.54 -1.67
N ILE A 280 12.57 -2.18 -0.90
CA ILE A 280 11.39 -3.02 -0.71
C ILE A 280 10.44 -2.79 -1.89
N LEU A 281 10.04 -3.88 -2.56
CA LEU A 281 9.17 -3.85 -3.73
C LEU A 281 8.10 -4.93 -3.64
N ASN A 282 6.99 -4.71 -4.34
CA ASN A 282 5.99 -5.73 -4.60
C ASN A 282 6.38 -6.52 -5.85
N VAL A 283 6.83 -7.76 -5.64
CA VAL A 283 7.42 -8.62 -6.67
C VAL A 283 6.96 -10.06 -6.50
N ARG A 284 7.15 -10.86 -7.54
CA ARG A 284 6.83 -12.29 -7.52
C ARG A 284 7.63 -13.03 -6.43
N ASN A 285 6.95 -13.88 -5.67
CA ASN A 285 7.47 -14.59 -4.50
C ASN A 285 8.69 -15.46 -4.81
N ARG A 286 8.61 -16.32 -5.84
CA ARG A 286 9.72 -17.22 -6.25
C ARG A 286 10.35 -18.02 -5.10
N GLY A 287 9.52 -18.46 -4.15
CA GLY A 287 9.96 -19.21 -2.98
C GLY A 287 10.65 -18.38 -1.91
N THR A 288 10.52 -17.05 -1.90
CA THR A 288 11.02 -16.21 -0.79
C THR A 288 10.26 -16.51 0.50
N VAL A 289 8.92 -16.55 0.41
CA VAL A 289 8.00 -17.05 1.44
C VAL A 289 7.52 -18.44 1.01
N HIS A 290 8.04 -19.48 1.63
CA HIS A 290 7.84 -20.87 1.19
C HIS A 290 6.38 -21.32 1.20
N ALA A 291 5.59 -20.79 2.13
CA ALA A 291 4.21 -21.21 2.33
C ALA A 291 3.22 -20.48 1.41
N LEU A 292 3.67 -19.50 0.63
CA LEU A 292 2.85 -18.84 -0.39
C LEU A 292 3.21 -19.38 -1.79
N PRO A 293 2.26 -19.37 -2.74
CA PRO A 293 2.54 -19.77 -4.13
C PRO A 293 3.72 -19.01 -4.74
N GLU A 294 4.50 -19.65 -5.60
CA GLU A 294 5.69 -19.03 -6.22
C GLU A 294 5.34 -17.82 -7.09
N ASP A 295 4.14 -17.81 -7.66
CA ASP A 295 3.62 -16.73 -8.50
C ASP A 295 2.86 -15.66 -7.71
N ALA A 296 2.69 -15.78 -6.39
CA ALA A 296 2.08 -14.72 -5.60
C ALA A 296 2.97 -13.46 -5.60
N VAL A 297 2.37 -12.27 -5.61
CA VAL A 297 3.12 -11.03 -5.35
C VAL A 297 3.24 -10.81 -3.85
N ILE A 298 4.45 -10.57 -3.38
CA ILE A 298 4.81 -10.29 -1.99
C ILE A 298 5.59 -8.99 -1.91
N GLU A 299 5.68 -8.41 -0.72
CA GLU A 299 6.43 -7.18 -0.45
C GLU A 299 7.67 -7.50 0.39
N VAL A 300 8.85 -7.44 -0.25
CA VAL A 300 10.13 -7.86 0.36
C VAL A 300 11.31 -7.02 -0.15
N PRO A 301 12.43 -6.96 0.61
CA PRO A 301 13.70 -6.47 0.11
C PRO A 301 14.09 -7.15 -1.21
N THR A 302 14.39 -6.35 -2.21
CA THR A 302 14.66 -6.78 -3.58
C THR A 302 15.89 -6.05 -4.08
N MET A 303 16.86 -6.80 -4.61
CA MET A 303 17.98 -6.24 -5.35
C MET A 303 17.56 -6.03 -6.80
N VAL A 304 17.85 -4.85 -7.35
CA VAL A 304 17.59 -4.51 -8.74
C VAL A 304 18.91 -4.20 -9.43
N ASP A 305 19.09 -4.74 -10.63
CA ASP A 305 20.23 -4.48 -11.51
C ASP A 305 19.84 -4.54 -13.00
N ALA A 306 20.82 -4.47 -13.91
CA ALA A 306 20.55 -4.54 -15.34
C ALA A 306 19.96 -5.89 -15.81
N ASN A 307 20.01 -6.93 -14.98
CA ASN A 307 19.41 -8.24 -15.26
C ASN A 307 17.98 -8.38 -14.70
N GLY A 308 17.46 -7.36 -14.02
CA GLY A 308 16.07 -7.29 -13.55
C GLY A 308 15.95 -7.22 -12.04
N VAL A 309 14.89 -7.83 -11.53
CA VAL A 309 14.48 -7.76 -10.12
C VAL A 309 14.71 -9.11 -9.43
N HIS A 310 15.37 -9.07 -8.28
CA HIS A 310 15.83 -10.25 -7.55
C HIS A 310 15.40 -10.14 -6.08
N PRO A 311 14.24 -10.73 -5.71
CA PRO A 311 13.82 -10.81 -4.31
C PRO A 311 14.91 -11.46 -3.46
N LEU A 312 15.20 -10.88 -2.29
CA LEU A 312 16.22 -11.41 -1.40
C LEU A 312 15.66 -12.56 -0.56
N ALA A 313 16.48 -13.58 -0.33
CA ALA A 313 16.11 -14.68 0.54
C ALA A 313 15.92 -14.20 1.99
N LEU A 314 14.90 -14.75 2.65
CA LEU A 314 14.66 -14.48 4.06
C LEU A 314 15.57 -15.37 4.92
N GLU A 315 16.20 -14.80 5.95
CA GLU A 315 16.98 -15.59 6.92
C GLU A 315 16.09 -16.55 7.71
N THR A 316 14.92 -16.07 8.13
CA THR A 316 13.88 -16.87 8.78
C THR A 316 12.57 -16.74 8.02
N GLN A 317 11.73 -17.77 8.05
CA GLN A 317 10.38 -17.71 7.49
C GLN A 317 9.41 -16.98 8.44
N PRO A 318 8.30 -16.41 7.93
CA PRO A 318 7.29 -15.77 8.78
C PRO A 318 6.79 -16.69 9.90
N THR A 319 6.46 -16.11 11.05
CA THR A 319 5.85 -16.86 12.16
C THR A 319 4.46 -17.39 11.78
N LEU A 320 3.90 -18.32 12.56
CA LEU A 320 2.55 -18.86 12.29
C LEU A 320 1.48 -17.76 12.26
N HIS A 321 1.58 -16.76 13.13
CA HIS A 321 0.66 -15.62 13.14
C HIS A 321 0.75 -14.80 11.85
N GLN A 322 1.97 -14.42 11.47
CA GLN A 322 2.23 -13.68 10.23
C GLN A 322 1.75 -14.48 9.02
N LEU A 323 2.10 -15.77 8.96
CA LEU A 323 1.71 -16.65 7.87
C LEU A 323 0.19 -16.83 7.77
N GLY A 324 -0.51 -16.98 8.90
CA GLY A 324 -1.97 -17.10 8.91
C GLY A 324 -2.65 -15.87 8.29
N LEU A 325 -2.18 -14.66 8.63
CA LEU A 325 -2.67 -13.42 8.03
C LEU A 325 -2.29 -13.31 6.56
N LEU A 326 -1.02 -13.56 6.21
CA LEU A 326 -0.54 -13.51 4.82
C LEU A 326 -1.33 -14.45 3.91
N ALA A 327 -1.53 -15.70 4.32
CA ALA A 327 -2.26 -16.69 3.54
C ALA A 327 -3.74 -16.34 3.41
N GLY A 328 -4.38 -15.90 4.50
CA GLY A 328 -5.78 -15.49 4.48
C GLY A 328 -6.03 -14.31 3.55
N VAL A 329 -5.22 -13.26 3.65
CA VAL A 329 -5.33 -12.08 2.78
C VAL A 329 -5.00 -12.43 1.34
N LYS A 330 -3.90 -13.15 1.06
CA LYS A 330 -3.54 -13.56 -0.31
C LYS A 330 -4.64 -14.38 -1.00
N SER A 331 -5.32 -15.27 -0.27
CA SER A 331 -6.47 -16.02 -0.79
C SER A 331 -7.57 -15.08 -1.29
N VAL A 332 -7.87 -14.04 -0.51
CA VAL A 332 -8.89 -13.05 -0.85
C VAL A 332 -8.47 -12.16 -2.02
N GLU A 333 -7.21 -11.74 -2.07
CA GLU A 333 -6.67 -10.99 -3.21
C GLU A 333 -6.85 -11.76 -4.53
N ARG A 334 -6.59 -13.07 -4.53
CA ARG A 334 -6.79 -13.92 -5.72
C ARG A 334 -8.25 -14.09 -6.11
N LEU A 335 -9.15 -14.23 -5.14
CA LEU A 335 -10.60 -14.28 -5.41
C LEU A 335 -11.10 -12.95 -6.01
N VAL A 336 -10.54 -11.82 -5.58
CA VAL A 336 -10.84 -10.51 -6.20
C VAL A 336 -10.29 -10.41 -7.61
N ILE A 337 -9.07 -10.91 -7.86
CA ILE A 337 -8.51 -10.96 -9.21
C ILE A 337 -9.41 -11.82 -10.10
N GLU A 338 -9.83 -13.00 -9.65
CA GLU A 338 -10.77 -13.86 -10.36
C GLU A 338 -12.07 -13.11 -10.68
N ALA A 339 -12.72 -12.50 -9.67
CA ALA A 339 -13.93 -11.71 -9.85
C ALA A 339 -13.78 -10.61 -10.90
N ALA A 340 -12.64 -9.90 -10.90
CA ALA A 340 -12.38 -8.82 -11.85
C ALA A 340 -12.12 -9.31 -13.28
N LEU A 341 -11.51 -10.49 -13.42
CA LEU A 341 -11.20 -11.10 -14.72
C LEU A 341 -12.41 -11.77 -15.36
N THR A 342 -13.20 -12.48 -14.56
CA THR A 342 -14.33 -13.29 -15.04
C THR A 342 -15.67 -12.59 -14.89
N GLY A 343 -15.73 -11.46 -14.19
CA GLY A 343 -16.96 -10.79 -13.83
C GLY A 343 -17.82 -11.56 -12.81
N SER A 344 -17.26 -12.51 -12.05
CA SER A 344 -18.04 -13.39 -11.16
C SER A 344 -18.46 -12.69 -9.85
N PRO A 345 -19.77 -12.49 -9.61
CA PRO A 345 -20.24 -12.01 -8.30
C PRO A 345 -20.01 -13.05 -7.19
N GLN A 346 -19.96 -14.34 -7.54
CA GLN A 346 -19.70 -15.41 -6.57
C GLN A 346 -18.26 -15.36 -6.06
N ALA A 347 -17.28 -15.12 -6.94
CA ALA A 347 -15.89 -14.93 -6.54
C ALA A 347 -15.74 -13.67 -5.65
N ALA A 348 -16.42 -12.56 -6.01
CA ALA A 348 -16.44 -11.35 -5.18
C ALA A 348 -17.07 -11.62 -3.81
N PHE A 349 -18.20 -12.33 -3.76
CA PHE A 349 -18.85 -12.72 -2.50
C PHE A 349 -17.96 -13.61 -1.63
N GLN A 350 -17.26 -14.57 -2.22
CA GLN A 350 -16.28 -15.39 -1.50
C GLN A 350 -15.12 -14.55 -0.98
N ALA A 351 -14.61 -13.60 -1.77
CA ALA A 351 -13.55 -12.70 -1.37
C ALA A 351 -13.96 -11.87 -0.14
N PHE A 352 -15.11 -11.19 -0.18
CA PHE A 352 -15.63 -10.45 0.98
C PHE A 352 -15.90 -11.36 2.17
N GLY A 353 -16.50 -12.54 1.96
CA GLY A 353 -16.85 -13.47 3.02
C GLY A 353 -15.64 -14.10 3.73
N GLN A 354 -14.51 -14.23 3.03
CA GLN A 354 -13.26 -14.77 3.59
C GLN A 354 -12.33 -13.67 4.14
N HIS A 355 -12.58 -12.40 3.84
CA HIS A 355 -11.73 -11.31 4.31
C HIS A 355 -11.77 -11.22 5.85
N PRO A 356 -10.61 -11.24 6.54
CA PRO A 356 -10.58 -11.30 8.01
C PRO A 356 -11.22 -10.08 8.70
N LEU A 357 -11.33 -8.95 7.99
CA LEU A 357 -11.94 -7.70 8.50
C LEU A 357 -13.44 -7.56 8.22
N VAL A 358 -14.08 -8.56 7.60
CA VAL A 358 -15.55 -8.56 7.34
C VAL A 358 -16.30 -9.33 8.43
N GLY A 359 -15.82 -10.51 8.79
CA GLY A 359 -16.32 -11.27 9.94
C GLY A 359 -17.79 -11.75 9.86
N SER A 360 -18.48 -11.61 8.72
CA SER A 360 -19.87 -12.04 8.56
C SER A 360 -20.26 -12.25 7.09
N ILE A 361 -20.83 -13.42 6.79
CA ILE A 361 -21.32 -13.75 5.43
C ILE A 361 -22.52 -12.90 5.02
N ARG A 362 -23.35 -12.45 5.97
CA ARG A 362 -24.46 -11.53 5.67
C ARG A 362 -23.95 -10.14 5.28
N VAL A 363 -22.93 -9.66 5.98
CA VAL A 363 -22.26 -8.41 5.63
C VAL A 363 -21.60 -8.54 4.26
N ALA A 364 -20.90 -9.65 3.99
CA ALA A 364 -20.31 -9.91 2.68
C ALA A 364 -21.31 -9.86 1.52
N ALA A 365 -22.52 -10.39 1.70
CA ALA A 365 -23.57 -10.29 0.69
C ALA A 365 -24.00 -8.82 0.48
N GLY A 366 -24.21 -8.09 1.57
CA GLY A 366 -24.52 -6.66 1.53
C GLY A 366 -23.42 -5.82 0.87
N LEU A 367 -22.15 -6.19 1.02
CA LEU A 367 -21.02 -5.51 0.37
C LEU A 367 -21.04 -5.71 -1.15
N VAL A 368 -21.33 -6.92 -1.63
CA VAL A 368 -21.44 -7.17 -3.09
C VAL A 368 -22.51 -6.30 -3.71
N ASP A 369 -23.71 -6.28 -3.11
CA ASP A 369 -24.83 -5.50 -3.62
C ASP A 369 -24.56 -3.99 -3.46
N GLY A 370 -24.11 -3.56 -2.28
CA GLY A 370 -23.83 -2.16 -1.99
C GLY A 370 -22.76 -1.54 -2.90
N TYR A 371 -21.66 -2.26 -3.18
CA TYR A 371 -20.64 -1.74 -4.10
C TYR A 371 -21.08 -1.75 -5.57
N ARG A 372 -21.90 -2.71 -6.00
CA ARG A 372 -22.49 -2.72 -7.35
C ARG A 372 -23.44 -1.54 -7.51
N ASP A 373 -24.29 -1.27 -6.52
CA ASP A 373 -25.26 -0.18 -6.58
C ASP A 373 -24.58 1.21 -6.50
N ALA A 374 -23.55 1.36 -5.67
CA ALA A 374 -22.91 2.65 -5.43
C ALA A 374 -21.83 3.01 -6.46
N ILE A 375 -21.18 2.03 -7.09
CA ILE A 375 -20.00 2.27 -7.94
C ILE A 375 -20.23 1.68 -9.34
N PRO A 376 -20.53 2.52 -10.35
CA PRO A 376 -20.83 2.07 -11.71
C PRO A 376 -19.72 1.22 -12.33
N GLU A 377 -18.45 1.49 -12.05
CA GLU A 377 -17.33 0.72 -12.56
C GLU A 377 -17.23 -0.68 -11.93
N VAL A 378 -17.72 -0.86 -10.69
CA VAL A 378 -17.82 -2.20 -10.07
C VAL A 378 -18.97 -2.98 -10.71
N ALA A 379 -20.15 -2.35 -10.89
CA ALA A 379 -21.26 -2.96 -11.62
C ALA A 379 -20.86 -3.37 -13.04
N ALA A 380 -20.17 -2.50 -13.77
CA ALA A 380 -19.70 -2.78 -15.13
C ALA A 380 -18.73 -3.98 -15.23
N VAL A 381 -18.10 -4.37 -14.11
CA VAL A 381 -17.25 -5.57 -14.03
C VAL A 381 -18.06 -6.79 -13.64
N LEU A 382 -18.87 -6.70 -12.59
CA LEU A 382 -19.58 -7.85 -12.01
C LEU A 382 -20.90 -8.22 -12.72
N ASP A 383 -21.43 -7.33 -13.56
CA ASP A 383 -22.63 -7.59 -14.35
C ASP A 383 -22.32 -8.09 -15.77
N ARG A 384 -21.05 -8.44 -16.04
CA ARG A 384 -20.65 -9.03 -17.32
C ARG A 384 -21.32 -10.41 -17.45
N PRO A 385 -21.87 -10.72 -18.65
CA PRO A 385 -22.61 -11.96 -18.88
C PRO A 385 -21.77 -13.22 -18.85
#